data_AF-A0AAP0FCN1-F1
#
_entry.id   AF-A0AAP0FCN1-F1
#
_cell.length_a   1.000
_cell.length_b   1.000
_cell.length_c   1.000
_cell.angle_alpha   90.00
_cell.angle_beta   90.00
_cell.angle_gamma   90.00
#
_symmetry.space_group_name_H-M   'P 1'
#
loop_
_entity.id
_entity.type
_entity.pdbx_description
1 polymer ?
#
loop_
_entity_poly.entity_id
_entity_poly.type
_entity_poly.pdbx_seq_one_letter_code
_entity_poly.pdbx_strand_id
1 'polypeptide(L)'
;MLRSLESDFELVYVGQTCLCWEALHHQYLQIEALANSGSKKSIFYDKVAGNFQKFQVLLERFMEDERTKGKRYWNYVQGRFPLKSLLQVPEISGYHEEEQEGLTGQCTKIRDVLKAIEKSINALWVFLKTDNSGSWWKLRKIVWTFQPVEDPKDLKLLADLKKGLQRVSLSG
;
A
#
# COMPACT_ATOMS: atom_id res chain seq x y z
N MET A 1 -17.17 -29.28 9.34
CA MET A 1 -16.87 -28.96 7.92
C MET A 1 -16.78 -27.45 7.66
N LEU A 2 -17.79 -26.63 7.98
CA LEU A 2 -17.69 -25.17 7.77
C LEU A 2 -16.63 -24.49 8.67
N ARG A 3 -16.52 -24.88 9.94
CA ARG A 3 -15.50 -24.34 10.86
C ARG A 3 -14.05 -24.68 10.45
N SER A 4 -13.83 -25.84 9.84
CA SER A 4 -12.50 -26.20 9.33
C SER A 4 -12.13 -25.35 8.12
N LEU A 5 -13.08 -25.11 7.20
CA LEU A 5 -12.85 -24.26 6.04
C LEU A 5 -12.58 -22.79 6.41
N GLU A 6 -13.31 -22.25 7.39
CA GLU A 6 -13.02 -20.90 7.91
C GLU A 6 -11.61 -20.81 8.51
N SER A 7 -11.21 -21.83 9.28
CA SER A 7 -9.87 -21.93 9.84
C SER A 7 -8.79 -22.02 8.76
N ASP A 8 -9.05 -22.75 7.66
CA ASP A 8 -8.12 -22.86 6.54
C ASP A 8 -7.93 -21.52 5.83
N PHE A 9 -9.03 -20.77 5.63
CA PHE A 9 -8.96 -19.42 5.04
C PHE A 9 -8.23 -18.42 5.92
N GLU A 10 -8.47 -18.47 7.24
CA GLU A 10 -7.72 -17.67 8.20
C GLU A 10 -6.23 -18.01 8.17
N LEU A 11 -5.88 -19.30 8.16
CA LEU A 11 -4.49 -19.76 8.08
C LEU A 11 -3.79 -19.24 6.81
N VAL A 12 -4.45 -19.35 5.65
CA VAL A 12 -3.92 -18.82 4.38
C VAL A 12 -3.72 -17.30 4.46
N TYR A 13 -4.68 -16.57 5.01
CA TYR A 13 -4.58 -15.12 5.18
C TYR A 13 -3.41 -14.71 6.08
N VAL A 14 -3.29 -15.33 7.26
CA VAL A 14 -2.21 -15.08 8.21
C VAL A 14 -0.86 -15.43 7.59
N GLY A 15 -0.75 -16.61 6.98
CA GLY A 15 0.48 -17.05 6.31
C GLY A 15 0.93 -16.10 5.21
N GLN A 16 0.01 -15.62 4.38
CA GLN A 16 0.31 -14.65 3.32
C GLN A 16 0.72 -13.28 3.87
N THR A 17 0.13 -12.88 4.98
CA THR A 17 0.49 -11.63 5.67
C THR A 17 1.90 -11.71 6.27
N CYS A 18 2.26 -12.86 6.88
CA CYS A 18 3.62 -13.11 7.37
C CYS A 18 4.65 -13.09 6.24
N LEU A 19 4.39 -13.80 5.14
CA LEU A 19 5.28 -13.81 3.97
C LEU A 19 5.46 -12.41 3.37
N CYS A 20 4.39 -11.61 3.33
CA CYS A 20 4.45 -10.22 2.88
C CYS A 20 5.38 -9.37 3.76
N TRP A 21 5.29 -9.53 5.09
CA TRP A 21 6.19 -8.84 6.03
C TRP A 21 7.64 -9.26 5.84
N GLU A 22 7.90 -10.56 5.79
CA GLU A 22 9.25 -11.12 5.63
C GLU A 22 9.91 -10.60 4.34
N ALA A 23 9.19 -10.64 3.22
CA ALA A 23 9.69 -10.16 1.94
C ALA A 23 9.98 -8.65 1.95
N LEU A 24 9.09 -7.82 2.51
CA LEU A 24 9.32 -6.36 2.64
C LEU A 24 10.54 -6.05 3.51
N HIS A 25 10.63 -6.70 4.68
CA HIS A 25 11.72 -6.48 5.62
C HIS A 25 13.06 -6.93 5.03
N HIS A 26 13.07 -8.08 4.34
CA HIS A 26 14.26 -8.57 3.66
C HIS A 26 14.75 -7.61 2.56
N GLN A 27 13.84 -7.09 1.74
CA GLN A 27 14.19 -6.10 0.71
C GLN A 27 14.65 -4.77 1.32
N TYR A 28 14.04 -4.32 2.43
CA TYR A 28 14.49 -3.13 3.16
C TYR A 28 15.95 -3.25 3.58
N LEU A 29 16.30 -4.35 4.27
CA LEU A 29 17.67 -4.58 4.75
C LEU A 29 18.69 -4.62 3.61
N GLN A 30 18.34 -5.27 2.50
CA GLN A 30 19.20 -5.29 1.32
C GLN A 30 19.44 -3.88 0.78
N ILE A 31 18.38 -3.12 0.52
CA ILE A 31 18.49 -1.78 -0.07
C ILE A 31 19.16 -0.78 0.89
N GLU A 32 18.92 -0.90 2.19
CA GLU A 32 19.59 -0.10 3.21
C GLU A 32 21.11 -0.38 3.24
N ALA A 33 21.52 -1.64 3.21
CA ALA A 33 22.93 -2.02 3.13
C ALA A 33 23.59 -1.48 1.85
N LEU A 34 22.92 -1.58 0.70
CA LEU A 34 23.39 -1.01 -0.55
C LEU A 34 23.49 0.52 -0.48
N ALA A 35 22.52 1.21 0.15
CA ALA A 35 22.54 2.67 0.29
C ALA A 35 23.70 3.16 1.17
N ASN A 36 24.08 2.37 2.17
CA ASN A 36 25.18 2.67 3.10
C ASN A 36 26.56 2.29 2.54
N SER A 37 26.65 1.40 1.55
CA SER A 37 27.91 0.96 0.92
C SER A 37 28.67 2.04 0.14
N GLY A 38 28.07 3.23 -0.07
CA GLY A 38 28.72 4.36 -0.74
C GLY A 38 28.79 4.25 -2.27
N SER A 39 28.11 3.27 -2.88
CA SER A 39 27.98 3.20 -4.35
C SER A 39 27.17 4.40 -4.87
N LYS A 40 27.88 5.43 -5.35
CA LYS A 40 27.31 6.72 -5.76
C LYS A 40 26.40 6.65 -6.99
N LYS A 41 26.34 5.51 -7.68
CA LYS A 41 25.57 5.30 -8.92
C LYS A 41 24.76 3.99 -8.92
N SER A 42 24.23 3.61 -7.76
CA SER A 42 23.22 2.55 -7.68
C SER A 42 21.89 3.07 -8.24
N ILE A 43 21.53 2.53 -9.41
CA ILE A 43 20.38 2.93 -10.19
C ILE A 43 19.44 1.73 -10.34
N PHE A 44 18.15 1.97 -10.08
CA PHE A 44 17.06 1.03 -10.36
C PHE A 44 16.21 1.56 -11.50
N TYR A 45 15.50 0.68 -12.22
CA TYR A 45 14.54 1.14 -13.22
C TYR A 45 13.29 1.73 -12.56
N ASP A 46 12.71 2.77 -13.18
CA ASP A 46 11.53 3.53 -12.71
C ASP A 46 10.31 2.68 -12.32
N LYS A 47 10.27 1.44 -12.80
CA LYS A 47 9.23 0.45 -12.44
C LYS A 47 9.22 0.10 -10.95
N VAL A 48 10.35 0.15 -10.24
CA VAL A 48 10.44 -0.35 -8.86
C VAL A 48 9.60 0.52 -7.91
N ALA A 49 9.83 1.84 -7.87
CA ALA A 49 9.07 2.74 -7.00
C ALA A 49 7.56 2.74 -7.34
N GLY A 50 7.22 2.74 -8.63
CA GLY A 50 5.83 2.63 -9.09
C GLY A 50 5.15 1.32 -8.68
N ASN A 51 5.88 0.20 -8.64
CA ASN A 51 5.33 -1.07 -8.19
C ASN A 51 5.05 -1.09 -6.68
N PHE A 52 5.92 -0.48 -5.86
CA PHE A 52 5.65 -0.30 -4.43
C PHE A 52 4.47 0.63 -4.17
N GLN A 53 4.29 1.66 -4.99
CA GLN A 53 3.09 2.50 -4.90
C GLN A 53 1.82 1.70 -5.24
N LYS A 54 1.85 0.87 -6.29
CA LYS A 54 0.71 -0.01 -6.61
C LYS A 54 0.41 -0.98 -5.46
N PHE A 55 1.44 -1.55 -4.84
CA PHE A 55 1.28 -2.39 -3.65
C PHE A 55 0.56 -1.66 -2.51
N GLN A 56 0.97 -0.42 -2.18
CA GLN A 56 0.32 0.40 -1.17
C GLN A 56 -1.16 0.64 -1.50
N VAL A 57 -1.46 1.04 -2.74
CA VAL A 57 -2.83 1.29 -3.21
C VAL A 57 -3.70 0.04 -3.11
N LEU A 58 -3.16 -1.16 -3.36
CA LEU A 58 -3.91 -2.40 -3.24
C LEU A 58 -4.29 -2.69 -1.78
N LEU A 59 -3.37 -2.47 -0.83
CA LEU A 59 -3.68 -2.59 0.59
C LEU A 59 -4.81 -1.64 0.97
N GLU A 60 -4.70 -0.36 0.59
CA GLU A 60 -5.69 0.67 0.92
C GLU A 60 -7.07 0.36 0.33
N ARG A 61 -7.13 -0.01 -0.95
CA ARG A 61 -8.39 -0.40 -1.61
C ARG A 61 -9.06 -1.57 -0.92
N PHE A 62 -8.28 -2.60 -0.57
CA PHE A 62 -8.81 -3.76 0.15
C PHE A 62 -9.48 -3.34 1.46
N MET A 63 -8.88 -2.40 2.19
CA MET A 63 -9.37 -1.97 3.49
C MET A 63 -10.50 -0.95 3.39
N GLU A 64 -10.65 -0.26 2.27
CA GLU A 64 -11.84 0.51 1.95
C GLU A 64 -13.04 -0.41 1.68
N ASP A 65 -12.83 -1.46 0.87
CA ASP A 65 -13.87 -2.43 0.52
C ASP A 65 -14.33 -3.27 1.72
N GLU A 66 -13.40 -3.72 2.56
CA GLU A 66 -13.70 -4.53 3.76
C GLU A 66 -14.67 -3.82 4.71
N ARG A 67 -14.64 -2.49 4.82
CA ARG A 67 -15.51 -1.76 5.75
C ARG A 67 -16.99 -1.96 5.46
N THR A 68 -17.32 -2.48 4.28
CA THR A 68 -18.68 -2.80 3.88
C THR A 68 -19.06 -4.28 4.08
N LYS A 69 -18.09 -5.17 4.33
CA LYS A 69 -18.29 -6.63 4.22
C LYS A 69 -17.59 -7.39 5.34
N GLY A 70 -18.34 -8.22 6.07
CA GLY A 70 -17.89 -9.46 6.71
C GLY A 70 -16.57 -9.51 7.51
N LYS A 71 -16.05 -10.73 7.69
CA LYS A 71 -14.77 -11.02 8.37
C LYS A 71 -13.59 -10.86 7.39
N ARG A 72 -12.44 -10.39 7.87
CA ARG A 72 -11.28 -10.06 7.03
C ARG A 72 -10.77 -11.19 6.13
N TYR A 73 -10.57 -12.37 6.70
CA TYR A 73 -10.09 -13.53 5.95
C TYR A 73 -11.07 -13.93 4.82
N TRP A 74 -12.38 -13.74 5.02
CA TRP A 74 -13.39 -13.97 4.00
C TRP A 74 -13.29 -12.96 2.86
N ASN A 75 -13.10 -11.67 3.19
CA ASN A 75 -12.86 -10.64 2.20
C ASN A 75 -11.56 -10.87 1.44
N TYR A 76 -10.52 -11.35 2.11
CA TYR A 76 -9.24 -11.68 1.50
C TYR A 76 -9.40 -12.79 0.45
N VAL A 77 -10.08 -13.88 0.79
CA VAL A 77 -10.33 -15.00 -0.14
C VAL A 77 -11.19 -14.57 -1.34
N GLN A 78 -12.24 -13.78 -1.10
CA GLN A 78 -13.10 -13.24 -2.17
C GLN A 78 -12.37 -12.21 -3.05
N GLY A 79 -11.57 -11.35 -2.42
CA GLY A 79 -10.80 -10.27 -3.06
C GLY A 79 -9.57 -10.77 -3.82
N ARG A 80 -9.12 -12.01 -3.59
CA ARG A 80 -7.96 -12.60 -4.28
C ARG A 80 -8.16 -12.76 -5.79
N PHE A 81 -9.41 -12.86 -6.26
CA PHE A 81 -9.73 -12.94 -7.68
C PHE A 81 -9.57 -11.59 -8.41
N PRO A 82 -10.14 -10.47 -7.93
CA PRO A 82 -9.96 -9.15 -8.54
C PRO A 82 -8.62 -8.48 -8.20
N LEU A 83 -8.03 -8.74 -7.03
CA LEU A 83 -6.78 -8.12 -6.54
C LEU A 83 -5.65 -9.16 -6.46
N LYS A 84 -5.32 -9.80 -7.59
CA LYS A 84 -4.38 -10.95 -7.65
C LYS A 84 -3.02 -10.72 -6.99
N SER A 85 -2.59 -9.47 -6.86
CA SER A 85 -1.32 -9.07 -6.26
C SER A 85 -1.44 -8.48 -4.85
N LEU A 86 -2.58 -8.61 -4.17
CA LEU A 86 -2.74 -8.18 -2.77
C LEU A 86 -1.79 -8.99 -1.86
N LEU A 87 -1.06 -8.31 -0.98
CA LEU A 87 0.01 -8.87 -0.14
C LEU A 87 1.19 -9.49 -0.91
N GLN A 88 1.28 -9.29 -2.23
CA GLN A 88 2.46 -9.68 -2.99
C GLN A 88 3.43 -8.51 -3.07
N VAL A 89 4.58 -8.68 -2.42
CA VAL A 89 5.64 -7.68 -2.42
C VAL A 89 6.24 -7.58 -3.83
N PRO A 90 6.37 -6.36 -4.40
CA PRO A 90 7.03 -6.17 -5.67
C PRO A 90 8.45 -6.72 -5.67
N GLU A 91 8.82 -7.40 -6.74
CA GLU A 91 10.21 -7.79 -6.95
C GLU A 91 11.05 -6.56 -7.31
N ILE A 92 12.22 -6.42 -6.67
CA ILE A 92 13.21 -5.42 -7.02
C ILE A 92 14.11 -6.04 -8.10
N SER A 93 13.95 -5.62 -9.34
CA SER A 93 14.74 -6.08 -10.48
C SER A 93 15.57 -4.95 -11.09
N GLY A 94 16.67 -5.32 -11.73
CA GLY A 94 17.52 -4.41 -12.49
C GLY A 94 18.44 -3.53 -11.65
N TYR A 95 18.99 -4.08 -10.56
CA TYR A 95 20.13 -3.48 -9.88
C TYR A 95 21.34 -3.49 -10.82
N HIS A 96 21.92 -2.31 -11.08
CA HIS A 96 23.17 -2.16 -11.84
C HIS A 96 24.13 -1.27 -11.05
N GLU A 97 25.35 -1.75 -10.84
CA GLU A 97 26.43 -1.01 -10.16
C GLU A 97 27.10 0.04 -11.05
N GLU A 98 26.92 -0.07 -12.38
CA GLU A 98 27.50 0.83 -13.37
C GLU A 98 26.41 1.46 -14.25
N GLU A 99 26.48 2.78 -14.42
CA GLU A 99 25.83 3.47 -15.55
C GLU A 99 26.41 2.89 -16.84
N GLN A 100 25.68 2.00 -17.51
CA GLN A 100 25.95 1.82 -18.93
C GLN A 100 25.57 3.13 -19.64
N GLU A 101 26.58 3.89 -20.05
CA GLU A 101 26.45 5.03 -20.96
C GLU A 101 25.65 4.58 -22.19
N GLY A 102 24.34 4.87 -22.22
CA GLY A 102 23.49 4.55 -23.36
C GLY A 102 22.05 4.16 -23.04
N LEU A 103 21.71 3.78 -21.80
CA LEU A 103 20.32 3.47 -21.45
C LEU A 103 19.56 4.73 -21.01
N THR A 104 18.91 5.37 -21.98
CA THR A 104 17.93 6.46 -21.83
C THR A 104 16.61 5.98 -21.17
N GLY A 105 16.69 5.28 -20.04
CA GLY A 105 15.53 4.91 -19.22
C GLY A 105 15.41 5.84 -18.01
N GLN A 106 14.18 6.19 -17.61
CA GLN A 106 13.97 6.79 -16.29
C GLN A 106 14.52 5.83 -15.24
N CYS A 107 15.46 6.33 -14.44
CA CYS A 107 16.15 5.54 -13.45
C CYS A 107 15.92 6.18 -12.07
N THR A 108 15.59 5.34 -11.09
CA THR A 108 15.28 5.70 -9.73
C THR A 108 16.52 5.55 -8.86
N LYS A 109 16.81 6.55 -8.03
CA LYS A 109 17.92 6.49 -7.08
C LYS A 109 17.60 5.47 -5.99
N ILE A 110 18.62 4.78 -5.50
CA ILE A 110 18.49 3.84 -4.37
C ILE A 110 17.74 4.41 -3.16
N ARG A 111 17.95 5.70 -2.84
CA ARG A 111 17.25 6.38 -1.74
C ARG A 111 15.74 6.48 -1.96
N ASP A 112 15.31 6.66 -3.21
CA ASP A 112 13.89 6.76 -3.54
C ASP A 112 13.23 5.36 -3.46
N VAL A 113 13.95 4.31 -3.86
CA VAL A 113 13.52 2.91 -3.66
C VAL A 113 13.40 2.58 -2.18
N LEU A 114 14.40 2.92 -1.36
CA LEU A 114 14.37 2.71 0.09
C LEU A 114 13.13 3.39 0.71
N LYS A 115 12.89 4.66 0.35
CA LYS A 115 11.72 5.41 0.81
C LYS A 115 10.40 4.78 0.36
N ALA A 116 10.36 4.18 -0.82
CA ALA A 116 9.17 3.47 -1.30
C ALA A 116 8.89 2.18 -0.50
N ILE A 117 9.95 1.46 -0.10
CA ILE A 117 9.85 0.27 0.77
C ILE A 117 9.39 0.68 2.17
N GLU A 118 9.98 1.72 2.76
CA GLU A 118 9.57 2.25 4.08
C GLU A 118 8.08 2.62 4.12
N LYS A 119 7.60 3.31 3.07
CA LYS A 119 6.17 3.63 2.93
C LYS A 119 5.31 2.37 2.83
N SER A 120 5.78 1.35 2.14
CA SER A 120 5.08 0.06 2.00
C SER A 120 5.02 -0.70 3.32
N ILE A 121 6.11 -0.67 4.11
CA ILE A 121 6.15 -1.20 5.48
C ILE A 121 5.12 -0.48 6.36
N ASN A 122 5.06 0.85 6.30
CA ASN A 122 4.08 1.61 7.08
C ASN A 122 2.64 1.29 6.64
N ALA A 123 2.39 1.15 5.34
CA ALA A 123 1.08 0.76 4.81
C ALA A 123 0.67 -0.64 5.31
N LEU A 124 1.60 -1.60 5.33
CA LEU A 124 1.34 -2.93 5.90
C LEU A 124 1.12 -2.88 7.43
N TRP A 125 1.84 -2.04 8.16
CA TRP A 125 1.61 -1.86 9.60
C TRP A 125 0.20 -1.30 9.88
N VAL A 126 -0.25 -0.32 9.09
CA VAL A 126 -1.62 0.18 9.18
C VAL A 126 -2.63 -0.89 8.78
N PHE A 127 -2.32 -1.70 7.77
CA PHE A 127 -3.13 -2.86 7.40
C PHE A 127 -3.36 -3.81 8.57
N LEU A 128 -2.29 -4.22 9.25
CA LEU A 128 -2.35 -5.09 10.42
C LEU A 128 -3.10 -4.46 11.59
N LYS A 129 -2.83 -3.19 11.90
CA LYS A 129 -3.46 -2.51 13.04
C LYS A 129 -4.97 -2.36 12.88
N THR A 130 -5.44 -2.29 11.65
CA THR A 130 -6.87 -2.10 11.36
C THR A 130 -7.66 -3.39 11.47
N ASP A 131 -6.98 -4.53 11.35
CA ASP A 131 -7.54 -5.85 11.63
C ASP A 131 -8.02 -5.92 13.08
N ASN A 132 -7.18 -5.41 13.98
CA ASN A 132 -7.39 -5.52 15.41
C ASN A 132 -8.28 -4.41 16.00
N SER A 133 -8.32 -3.22 15.39
CA SER A 133 -8.92 -2.02 16.01
C SER A 133 -10.17 -1.50 15.33
N GLY A 134 -10.54 -2.03 14.16
CA GLY A 134 -11.71 -1.60 13.39
C GLY A 134 -11.74 -0.10 13.03
N SER A 135 -10.67 0.67 13.25
CA SER A 135 -10.66 2.15 13.18
C SER A 135 -9.80 2.72 12.05
N TRP A 136 -9.94 2.14 10.85
CA TRP A 136 -9.26 2.52 9.60
C TRP A 136 -9.18 4.04 9.35
N TRP A 137 -10.28 4.77 9.53
CA TRP A 137 -10.37 6.21 9.24
C TRP A 137 -9.51 7.08 10.16
N LYS A 138 -9.23 6.64 11.39
CA LYS A 138 -8.31 7.35 12.29
C LYS A 138 -6.87 7.22 11.80
N LEU A 139 -6.53 6.05 11.25
CA LEU A 139 -5.20 5.75 10.72
C LEU A 139 -4.99 6.29 9.30
N ARG A 140 -6.07 6.41 8.51
CA ARG A 140 -6.04 7.04 7.18
C ARG A 140 -5.52 8.48 7.24
N LYS A 141 -5.82 9.23 8.30
CA LYS A 141 -5.24 10.58 8.52
C LYS A 141 -3.72 10.58 8.74
N ILE A 142 -3.15 9.48 9.24
CA ILE A 142 -1.71 9.32 9.48
C ILE A 142 -1.00 8.94 8.17
N VAL A 143 -1.59 8.03 7.40
CA VAL A 143 -1.06 7.56 6.09
C VAL A 143 -1.18 8.64 5.01
N TRP A 144 -2.31 9.37 4.97
CA TRP A 144 -2.64 10.37 3.95
C TRP A 144 -2.37 11.81 4.40
N THR A 145 -1.27 12.05 5.12
CA THR A 145 -0.78 13.43 5.33
C THR A 145 -0.39 14.13 4.01
N PHE A 146 -0.39 13.41 2.87
CA PHE A 146 0.04 13.92 1.57
C PHE A 146 -0.85 13.47 0.39
N GLN A 147 -2.17 13.60 0.50
CA GLN A 147 -2.95 13.85 -0.71
C GLN A 147 -3.28 15.34 -0.76
N PRO A 148 -2.50 16.16 -1.50
CA PRO A 148 -3.05 17.40 -2.00
C PRO A 148 -4.30 17.03 -2.79
N VAL A 149 -5.42 17.69 -2.50
CA VAL A 149 -6.61 17.60 -3.34
C VAL A 149 -6.15 17.94 -4.77
N GLU A 150 -6.43 17.04 -5.73
CA GLU A 150 -5.98 17.21 -7.13
C GLU A 150 -6.45 18.56 -7.70
N ASP A 151 -7.63 19.05 -7.27
CA ASP A 151 -8.07 20.42 -7.49
C ASP A 151 -8.62 21.07 -6.19
N PRO A 152 -8.04 22.17 -5.68
CA PRO A 152 -8.58 22.90 -4.52
C PRO A 152 -10.04 23.38 -4.68
N LYS A 153 -10.61 23.40 -5.90
CA LYS A 153 -12.04 23.67 -6.13
C LYS A 153 -12.96 22.57 -5.59
N ASP A 154 -12.49 21.33 -5.48
CA ASP A 154 -13.31 20.21 -5.01
C ASP A 154 -13.68 20.35 -3.53
N LEU A 155 -12.79 20.97 -2.74
CA LEU A 155 -13.08 21.30 -1.33
C LEU A 155 -14.23 22.31 -1.20
N LYS A 156 -14.29 23.27 -2.12
CA LYS A 156 -15.33 24.29 -2.15
C LYS A 156 -16.67 23.69 -2.57
N LEU A 157 -16.65 22.84 -3.61
CA LEU A 157 -17.82 22.09 -4.06
C LEU A 157 -18.39 21.21 -2.92
N LEU A 158 -17.52 20.50 -2.20
CA LEU A 158 -17.93 19.65 -1.09
C LEU A 158 -18.54 20.46 0.07
N ALA A 159 -18.00 21.65 0.35
CA ALA A 159 -18.55 22.55 1.35
C ALA A 159 -19.95 23.07 0.95
N ASP A 160 -20.15 23.43 -0.31
CA ASP A 160 -21.43 23.90 -0.85
C ASP A 160 -22.49 22.81 -0.84
N LEU A 161 -22.13 21.57 -1.24
CA LEU A 161 -23.01 20.41 -1.19
C LEU A 161 -23.45 20.08 0.25
N LYS A 162 -22.51 20.11 1.21
CA LYS A 162 -22.82 19.87 2.62
C LYS A 162 -23.79 20.91 3.17
N LYS A 163 -23.63 22.18 2.79
CA LYS A 163 -24.51 23.29 3.17
C LYS A 163 -25.91 23.16 2.55
N GLY A 164 -25.99 22.66 1.30
CA GLY A 164 -27.24 22.32 0.64
C GLY A 164 -28.00 21.21 1.35
N LEU A 165 -27.31 20.11 1.68
CA LEU A 165 -27.90 18.96 2.38
C LEU A 165 -28.42 19.33 3.78
N GLN A 166 -27.67 20.14 4.54
CA GLN A 166 -28.11 20.62 5.86
C GLN A 166 -29.37 21.50 5.79
N ARG A 167 -29.53 22.29 4.73
CA ARG A 167 -30.74 23.07 4.51
C ARG A 167 -31.94 22.20 4.18
N VAL A 168 -31.75 21.17 3.34
CA VAL A 168 -32.83 20.24 2.97
C VAL A 168 -33.29 19.42 4.19
N SER A 169 -32.37 19.02 5.08
CA SER A 169 -32.70 18.27 6.30
C SER A 169 -33.38 19.10 7.40
N LEU A 170 -33.33 20.42 7.34
CA LEU A 170 -33.97 21.33 8.31
C LEU A 170 -35.31 21.89 7.79
N SER A 171 -35.71 21.53 6.57
CA SER A 171 -36.91 22.05 5.89
C SER A 171 -38.02 20.99 5.74
N GLY A 172 -37.89 19.83 6.39
CA GLY A 172 -38.92 18.79 6.48
C GLY A 172 -39.21 18.47 7.93
#